data_AF-A0A2V8V303-F1
#
_entry.id   AF-A0A2V8V303-F1
#
_cell.length_a   1.000
_cell.length_b   1.000
_cell.length_c   1.000
_cell.angle_alpha   90.00
_cell.angle_beta   90.00
_cell.angle_gamma   90.00
#
_symmetry.space_group_name_H-M   'P 1'
#
loop_
_entity.id
_entity.type
_entity.pdbx_description
1 polymer ?
#
loop_
_entity_poly.entity_id
_entity_poly.type
_entity_poly.pdbx_seq_one_letter_code
_entity_poly.pdbx_strand_id
1 'polypeptide(L)'
;MPKTKARTARRSAGRSSRPRTRRTTLTLPEDLLRQVERLALQRHQTVSAAIATLIEAPLRQLEARDRNGNVWDLLHKSIEGLTEEEQMLIDGIVMEKPGTDSA
;
A
#
# COMPACT_ATOMS: atom_id res chain seq x y z
N MET A 1 13.74 -57.25 -17.53
CA MET A 1 13.39 -56.62 -16.24
C MET A 1 14.30 -55.40 -16.02
N PRO A 2 13.75 -54.22 -15.71
CA PRO A 2 14.36 -52.90 -15.97
C PRO A 2 14.99 -52.28 -14.72
N LYS A 3 15.75 -51.18 -14.85
CA LYS A 3 15.69 -50.01 -13.94
C LYS A 3 16.54 -48.83 -14.44
N THR A 4 15.83 -47.92 -15.10
CA THR A 4 16.06 -46.48 -15.21
C THR A 4 16.65 -45.86 -13.94
N LYS A 5 17.73 -45.07 -14.08
CA LYS A 5 18.06 -44.01 -13.13
C LYS A 5 17.89 -42.66 -13.82
N ALA A 6 16.69 -42.10 -13.64
CA ALA A 6 16.37 -40.73 -14.04
C ALA A 6 17.28 -39.76 -13.25
N ARG A 7 18.10 -39.01 -13.98
CA ARG A 7 18.81 -37.84 -13.45
C ARG A 7 17.80 -36.71 -13.27
N THR A 8 17.15 -36.65 -12.13
CA THR A 8 16.31 -35.51 -11.76
C THR A 8 17.21 -34.38 -11.25
N ALA A 9 17.78 -33.61 -12.19
CA ALA A 9 18.34 -32.31 -11.87
C ALA A 9 17.18 -31.38 -11.48
N ARG A 10 16.94 -31.21 -10.19
CA ARG A 10 16.11 -30.13 -9.66
C ARG A 10 16.80 -28.81 -9.97
N ARG A 11 16.55 -28.25 -11.16
CA ARG A 11 16.81 -26.84 -11.43
C ARG A 11 15.74 -26.05 -10.70
N SER A 12 16.02 -25.66 -9.46
CA SER A 12 15.36 -24.49 -8.89
C SER A 12 15.77 -23.31 -9.75
N ALA A 13 14.98 -23.04 -10.79
CA ALA A 13 15.01 -21.78 -11.50
C ALA A 13 14.55 -20.71 -10.50
N GLY A 14 15.47 -20.28 -9.64
CA GLY A 14 15.35 -19.05 -8.89
C GLY A 14 15.18 -17.96 -9.92
N ARG A 15 13.93 -17.56 -10.14
CA ARG A 15 13.59 -16.38 -10.91
C ARG A 15 14.27 -15.23 -10.17
N SER A 16 15.45 -14.84 -10.63
CA SER A 16 16.13 -13.64 -10.16
C SER A 16 15.14 -12.51 -10.37
N SER A 17 14.49 -12.07 -9.30
CA SER A 17 13.62 -10.91 -9.27
C SER A 17 14.52 -9.70 -9.37
N ARG A 18 15.15 -9.51 -10.55
CA ARG A 18 15.86 -8.28 -10.84
C ARG A 18 14.84 -7.15 -10.67
N PRO A 19 15.08 -6.16 -9.80
CA PRO A 19 14.20 -5.02 -9.68
C PRO A 19 14.08 -4.39 -11.08
N ARG A 20 12.84 -4.29 -11.58
CA ARG A 20 12.56 -3.72 -12.90
C ARG A 20 12.60 -2.20 -12.80
N THR A 21 13.79 -1.63 -12.69
CA THR A 21 13.98 -0.18 -12.77
C THR A 21 13.73 0.27 -14.21
N ARG A 22 12.95 1.34 -14.40
CA ARG A 22 12.74 1.98 -15.70
C ARG A 22 13.41 3.35 -15.70
N ARG A 23 14.01 3.73 -16.83
CA ARG A 23 14.62 5.05 -17.01
C ARG A 23 13.54 6.03 -17.45
N THR A 24 13.46 7.17 -16.77
CA THR A 24 12.53 8.25 -17.06
C THR A 24 13.30 9.58 -17.01
N THR A 25 12.95 10.51 -17.89
CA THR A 25 13.45 11.88 -17.86
C THR A 25 12.44 12.76 -17.14
N LEU A 26 12.92 13.61 -16.22
CA LEU A 26 12.08 14.54 -15.45
C LEU A 26 12.59 15.96 -15.65
N THR A 27 11.68 16.91 -15.83
CA THR A 27 12.00 18.34 -15.88
C THR A 27 11.77 18.94 -14.51
N LEU A 28 12.76 19.68 -13.98
CA LEU A 28 12.71 20.30 -12.66
C LEU A 28 13.06 21.79 -12.76
N PRO A 29 12.47 22.65 -11.91
CA PRO A 29 12.96 24.00 -11.70
C PRO A 29 14.44 24.00 -11.29
N GLU A 30 15.20 24.97 -11.78
CA GLU A 30 16.65 25.04 -11.57
C GLU A 30 17.03 25.08 -10.08
N ASP A 31 16.30 25.87 -9.28
CA ASP A 31 16.56 25.98 -7.85
C ASP A 31 16.38 24.65 -7.11
N LEU A 32 15.38 23.85 -7.53
CA LEU A 32 15.16 22.52 -6.96
C LEU A 32 16.26 21.55 -7.39
N LEU A 33 16.70 21.61 -8.65
CA LEU A 33 17.83 20.79 -9.12
C LEU A 33 19.09 21.08 -8.29
N ARG A 34 19.43 22.36 -8.07
CA ARG A 34 20.59 22.77 -7.25
C ARG A 34 20.48 22.30 -5.79
N GLN A 35 19.27 22.25 -5.22
CA GLN A 35 19.06 21.73 -3.87
C GLN A 35 19.30 20.22 -3.82
N VAL A 36 18.80 19.48 -4.81
CA VAL A 36 18.98 18.03 -4.89
C VAL A 36 20.44 17.66 -5.15
N GLU A 37 21.16 18.41 -5.99
CA GLU A 37 22.60 18.21 -6.21
C GLU A 37 23.40 18.38 -4.92
N ARG A 38 23.10 19.43 -4.14
CA ARG A 38 23.71 19.63 -2.81
C ARG A 38 23.41 18.47 -1.86
N LEU A 39 22.16 17.99 -1.82
CA LEU A 39 21.76 16.85 -1.02
C LEU A 39 22.49 15.56 -1.45
N ALA A 40 22.64 15.35 -2.76
CA ALA A 40 23.33 14.21 -3.34
C ALA A 40 24.82 14.21 -2.94
N LEU A 41 25.48 15.36 -3.01
CA LEU A 41 26.86 15.55 -2.55
C LEU A 41 27.01 15.25 -1.06
N GLN A 42 26.15 15.82 -0.21
CA GLN A 42 26.18 15.60 1.24
C GLN A 42 26.00 14.14 1.64
N ARG A 43 25.23 13.38 0.86
CA ARG A 43 24.92 11.97 1.12
C ARG A 43 25.79 10.98 0.32
N HIS A 44 26.79 11.48 -0.42
CA HIS A 44 27.65 10.67 -1.29
C HIS A 44 26.89 9.73 -2.24
N GLN A 45 25.79 10.23 -2.82
CA GLN A 45 24.91 9.46 -3.71
C GLN A 45 24.69 10.17 -5.05
N THR A 46 24.10 9.47 -6.01
CA THR A 46 23.74 10.08 -7.29
C THR A 46 22.52 11.00 -7.14
N VAL A 47 22.40 12.00 -8.02
CA VAL A 47 21.22 12.87 -8.09
C VAL A 47 19.94 12.05 -8.28
N SER A 48 19.97 11.02 -9.12
CA SER A 48 18.84 10.11 -9.33
C SER A 48 18.41 9.37 -8.06
N ALA A 49 19.36 8.91 -7.24
CA ALA A 49 19.06 8.25 -5.97
C ALA A 49 18.49 9.25 -4.96
N ALA A 50 19.05 10.47 -4.90
CA ALA A 50 18.54 11.53 -4.05
C ALA A 50 17.08 11.91 -4.40
N ILE A 51 16.76 12.07 -5.69
CA ILE A 51 15.40 12.31 -6.18
C ILE A 51 14.48 11.14 -5.79
N ALA A 52 14.92 9.90 -6.03
CA ALA A 52 14.11 8.72 -5.71
C ALA A 52 13.73 8.68 -4.23
N THR A 53 14.68 8.93 -3.32
CA THR A 53 14.40 8.97 -1.87
C THR A 53 13.42 10.08 -1.49
N LEU A 54 13.56 11.27 -2.10
CA LEU A 54 12.66 12.39 -1.84
C LEU A 54 11.22 12.12 -2.32
N ILE A 55 11.05 11.37 -3.41
CA ILE A 55 9.74 11.00 -3.96
C ILE A 55 9.14 9.80 -3.22
N GLU A 56 9.95 8.86 -2.74
CA GLU A 56 9.48 7.61 -2.13
C GLU A 56 8.66 7.83 -0.85
N ALA A 57 9.09 8.76 0.01
CA ALA A 57 8.40 9.07 1.26
C ALA A 57 6.96 9.62 1.04
N PRO A 58 6.74 10.68 0.25
CA PRO A 58 5.39 11.18 -0.02
C PRO A 58 4.52 10.18 -0.78
N LEU A 59 5.07 9.39 -1.71
CA LEU A 59 4.30 8.34 -2.40
C LEU A 59 3.81 7.25 -1.44
N ARG A 60 4.65 6.80 -0.49
CA ARG A 60 4.21 5.85 0.54
C ARG A 60 3.09 6.40 1.42
N GLN A 61 3.12 7.71 1.71
CA GLN A 61 2.06 8.38 2.48
C GLN A 61 0.75 8.48 1.68
N LEU A 62 0.82 8.77 0.38
CA LEU A 62 -0.32 8.75 -0.52
C LEU A 62 -0.96 7.35 -0.59
N GLU A 63 -0.16 6.31 -0.81
CA GLU A 63 -0.64 4.92 -0.82
C GLU A 63 -1.25 4.49 0.52
N ALA A 64 -0.75 5.00 1.65
CA ALA A 64 -1.34 4.74 2.96
C ALA A 64 -2.69 5.44 3.13
N ARG A 65 -2.83 6.67 2.65
CA ARG A 65 -4.10 7.42 2.66
C ARG A 65 -5.14 6.78 1.75
N ASP A 66 -4.77 6.39 0.54
CA ASP A 66 -5.67 5.72 -0.40
C ASP A 66 -6.14 4.37 0.13
N ARG A 67 -5.27 3.62 0.82
CA ARG A 67 -5.68 2.40 1.52
C ARG A 67 -6.70 2.66 2.62
N ASN A 68 -6.54 3.73 3.39
CA ASN A 68 -7.49 4.09 4.44
C ASN A 68 -8.84 4.56 3.87
N GLY A 69 -8.86 5.28 2.75
CA GLY A 69 -10.09 5.60 2.01
C GLY A 69 -10.82 4.33 1.54
N ASN A 70 -10.07 3.40 0.95
CA ASN A 70 -10.61 2.10 0.53
C ASN A 70 -11.18 1.27 1.70
N VAL A 71 -10.59 1.35 2.90
CA VAL A 71 -11.13 0.64 4.09
C VAL A 71 -12.46 1.23 4.54
N TRP A 72 -12.61 2.56 4.54
CA TRP A 72 -13.89 3.20 4.84
C TRP A 72 -14.96 2.88 3.80
N ASP A 73 -14.59 2.86 2.51
CA ASP A 73 -15.51 2.46 1.44
C ASP A 73 -15.90 0.98 1.55
N LEU A 74 -14.98 0.10 1.95
CA LEU A 74 -15.25 -1.32 2.19
C LEU A 74 -16.12 -1.53 3.44
N LEU A 75 -15.87 -0.77 4.51
CA LEU A 75 -16.71 -0.76 5.71
C LEU A 75 -18.11 -0.30 5.34
N HIS A 76 -18.27 0.86 4.70
CA HIS A 76 -19.57 1.37 4.26
C HIS A 76 -20.35 0.35 3.42
N LYS A 77 -19.69 -0.29 2.43
CA LYS A 77 -20.29 -1.37 1.63
C LYS A 77 -20.70 -2.60 2.43
N SER A 78 -19.98 -2.92 3.51
CA SER A 78 -20.36 -4.05 4.37
C SER A 78 -21.56 -3.75 5.27
N ILE A 79 -21.86 -2.47 5.49
CA ILE A 79 -22.94 -1.98 6.36
C ILE A 79 -24.19 -1.58 5.53
N GLU A 80 -24.04 -1.35 4.22
CA GLU A 80 -25.12 -0.99 3.27
C GLU A 80 -26.25 -2.04 3.14
N GLY A 81 -26.01 -3.29 3.57
CA GLY A 81 -27.00 -4.37 3.53
C GLY A 81 -27.77 -4.62 4.83
N LEU A 82 -27.51 -3.82 5.87
CA LEU A 82 -28.12 -3.96 7.19
C LEU A 82 -29.44 -3.20 7.29
N THR A 83 -30.38 -3.70 8.08
CA THR A 83 -31.61 -2.96 8.38
C THR A 83 -31.30 -1.73 9.24
N GLU A 84 -32.21 -0.76 9.27
CA GLU A 84 -32.06 0.49 10.05
C GLU A 84 -31.76 0.19 11.54
N GLU A 85 -32.40 -0.84 12.11
CA GLU A 85 -32.18 -1.32 13.47
C GLU A 85 -30.77 -1.89 13.69
N GLU A 86 -30.22 -2.59 12.70
CA GLU A 86 -28.86 -3.17 12.74
C GLU A 86 -27.77 -2.11 12.52
N GLN A 87 -28.04 -1.07 11.72
CA GLN A 87 -27.17 0.09 11.56
C GLN A 87 -27.09 0.92 12.85
N MET A 88 -28.21 1.14 13.54
CA MET A 88 -28.24 1.87 14.80
C MET A 88 -27.42 1.20 15.92
N LEU A 89 -27.33 -0.14 15.91
CA LEU A 89 -26.48 -0.91 16.81
C LEU A 89 -24.98 -0.70 16.55
N ILE A 90 -24.58 -0.57 15.28
CA ILE A 90 -23.18 -0.33 14.88
C ILE A 90 -22.77 1.13 15.16
N ASP A 91 -23.69 2.07 14.97
CA ASP A 91 -23.49 3.49 15.27
C ASP A 91 -23.48 3.81 16.78
N GLY A 92 -23.67 2.80 17.63
CA GLY A 92 -23.58 2.94 19.08
C GLY A 92 -24.75 3.70 19.70
N ILE A 93 -25.89 3.78 19.00
CA ILE A 93 -27.11 4.35 19.56
C ILE A 93 -27.65 3.35 20.57
N VAL A 94 -27.54 3.69 21.87
CA VAL A 94 -28.14 2.90 22.94
C VAL A 94 -29.66 2.95 22.79
N MET A 95 -30.24 1.88 22.26
CA MET A 95 -31.69 1.68 22.32
C MET A 95 -32.07 1.41 23.78
N GLU A 96 -32.88 2.30 24.37
CA GLU A 96 -33.53 1.98 25.62
C GLU A 96 -34.44 0.76 25.41
N LYS A 97 -34.29 -0.22 26.30
CA LYS A 97 -35.11 -1.43 26.32
C LYS A 97 -36.59 -1.01 26.34
N PRO A 98 -37.46 -1.55 25.47
CA PRO A 98 -38.89 -1.33 25.64
C PRO A 98 -39.25 -1.83 27.04
N GLY A 99 -39.76 -0.91 27.87
CA GLY A 99 -40.08 -1.16 29.26
C GLY A 99 -40.97 -2.39 29.38
N THR A 100 -40.46 -3.42 30.02
CA THR A 100 -41.30 -4.39 30.72
C THR A 100 -41.87 -3.67 31.93
N ASP A 101 -43.09 -3.12 31.80
CA ASP A 101 -44.12 -3.14 32.84
C ASP A 101 -45.37 -2.37 32.41
N SER A 102 -46.51 -3.08 32.27
CA SER A 102 -47.61 -2.99 33.25
C SER A 102 -48.96 -3.45 32.66
N ALA A 103 -49.62 -4.28 33.47
CA ALA A 103 -51.07 -4.49 33.65
C ALA A 103 -51.86 -5.30 32.62
#